data_AF-A0A8S1XAI2-F1
#
_entry.id   AF-A0A8S1XAI2-F1
#
_cell.length_a   1.000
_cell.length_b   1.000
_cell.length_c   1.000
_cell.angle_alpha   90.00
_cell.angle_beta   90.00
_cell.angle_gamma   90.00
#
_symmetry.space_group_name_H-M   'P 1'
#
loop_
_entity.id
_entity.type
_entity.pdbx_description
1 polymer ?
#
loop_
_entity_poly.entity_id
_entity_poly.type
_entity_poly.pdbx_seq_one_letter_code
_entity_poly.pdbx_strand_id
1 'polypeptide(L)'
;MDQKLPNQQMESKLKVDNCKNDFEIQVDSYLFFKSFNQNDINSLQKFRNPLSHLSLTIDLEIPYQKGFKQDLNFEVQTQNVESIKVQKTEQKDFDNEQKEETQVITGWLWDSVECRFIPSIYQIKLTLDNKIVYTKDGETLRIDEIKDASVKPEVLANLEQICHLKWYGKYSQKGQKIGRWSIKWKGEDLKEVNGYYTENGKKQGKWKDLINNFWTQAEAYEIGEYVNGKRKGYWKEIYNDKEIGGGVYDEQGEKNGKWIELSEDFWDQSQVTFQGEFKNGKKVGRWQIWYENIDIWGNKNENIVIGGGSYDNKCEGLKIGLWIDLAKRFYFHKQVTYKGQYKNGKNVGRWDIWFRLYDEKEFKQIGGGQYDDNGDGIKIGKWVELDDEFFSLKQVTYNGVYDNGNKVGRWNVEYRQCGSELFSQIGGGQYNSQGYGIKTGEWIELDKEFYEQKQIIYIGKYKNGKKVGRWDVEYRQCGSDLFSQIGGGQYDEDGDGIKIGKWIELDNGFYYNKQVTYNGVYNNGKKVGRWDIEYRQCGSDLFSQIGGGQYDDQGNIMKTGKWIELDKEFYEQKQIIYIGEYKNSKKVGRWDIQFRQFCSDQFSIMYNYLKIVLNYFFVQMYQWRWII
;
A
#
# COMPACT_ATOMS: atom_id res chain seq x y z
N MET A 1 34.02 49.97 -34.75
CA MET A 1 33.45 49.20 -35.88
C MET A 1 32.36 48.33 -35.30
N ASP A 2 31.15 48.89 -35.29
CA ASP A 2 29.93 48.21 -34.89
C ASP A 2 29.53 47.19 -35.96
N GLN A 3 29.17 45.98 -35.52
CA GLN A 3 28.28 45.13 -36.31
C GLN A 3 27.08 44.74 -35.44
N LYS A 4 25.97 45.43 -35.73
CA LYS A 4 24.63 45.15 -35.25
C LYS A 4 24.13 43.85 -35.88
N LEU A 5 23.67 42.92 -35.04
CA LEU A 5 22.81 41.81 -35.46
C LEU A 5 21.35 42.28 -35.60
N PRO A 6 20.55 41.75 -36.54
CA PRO A 6 19.22 42.24 -36.81
C PRO A 6 18.16 41.60 -35.89
N ASN A 7 17.27 42.46 -35.36
CA ASN A 7 16.00 42.06 -34.76
C ASN A 7 15.11 41.38 -35.81
N GLN A 8 14.83 40.09 -35.63
CA GLN A 8 13.69 39.44 -36.27
C GLN A 8 12.50 39.50 -35.31
N GLN A 9 11.51 40.34 -35.66
CA GLN A 9 10.17 40.25 -35.11
C GLN A 9 9.48 39.01 -35.69
N MET A 10 9.17 38.03 -34.84
CA MET A 10 8.17 37.01 -35.16
C MET A 10 6.78 37.62 -34.99
N GLU A 11 6.14 37.97 -36.10
CA GLU A 11 4.69 38.14 -36.15
C GLU A 11 4.03 36.75 -36.23
N SER A 12 3.49 36.28 -35.12
CA SER A 12 2.56 35.14 -35.13
C SER A 12 1.19 35.61 -35.63
N LYS A 13 0.89 35.35 -36.91
CA LYS A 13 -0.47 35.43 -37.44
C LYS A 13 -1.30 34.27 -36.91
N LEU A 14 -2.07 34.52 -35.86
CA LEU A 14 -3.15 33.64 -35.42
C LEU A 14 -4.32 33.79 -36.40
N LYS A 15 -4.54 32.76 -37.22
CA LYS A 15 -5.82 32.53 -37.89
C LYS A 15 -6.85 32.17 -36.83
N VAL A 16 -7.85 33.02 -36.64
CA VAL A 16 -9.05 32.70 -35.87
C VAL A 16 -10.02 32.02 -36.84
N ASP A 17 -10.08 30.69 -36.77
CA ASP A 17 -11.14 29.92 -37.39
C ASP A 17 -12.37 29.97 -36.48
N ASN A 18 -13.46 30.52 -37.01
CA ASN A 18 -14.77 30.58 -36.38
C ASN A 18 -15.38 29.18 -36.29
N CYS A 19 -15.16 28.49 -35.18
CA CYS A 19 -15.98 27.36 -34.77
C CYS A 19 -17.09 27.82 -33.83
N LYS A 20 -18.32 27.41 -34.16
CA LYS A 20 -19.54 27.63 -33.41
C LYS A 20 -19.36 27.18 -31.95
N ASN A 21 -19.56 28.10 -31.02
CA ASN A 21 -19.68 27.79 -29.60
C ASN A 21 -21.04 27.17 -29.34
N ASP A 22 -21.10 25.84 -29.31
CA ASP A 22 -22.10 25.15 -28.50
C ASP A 22 -21.61 25.25 -27.05
N PHE A 23 -22.33 26.01 -26.22
CA PHE A 23 -22.11 26.06 -24.79
C PHE A 23 -22.58 24.74 -24.18
N GLU A 24 -21.65 23.83 -23.95
CA GLU A 24 -21.87 22.66 -23.10
C GLU A 24 -21.52 23.05 -21.66
N ILE A 25 -22.55 23.14 -20.81
CA ILE A 25 -22.39 23.38 -19.37
C ILE A 25 -21.95 22.05 -18.76
N GLN A 26 -20.68 21.99 -18.38
CA GLN A 26 -20.10 20.90 -17.61
C GLN A 26 -20.70 20.92 -16.19
N VAL A 27 -21.42 19.86 -15.82
CA VAL A 27 -21.92 19.65 -14.45
C VAL A 27 -21.03 18.60 -13.80
N ASP A 28 -20.10 19.06 -12.95
CA ASP A 28 -19.37 18.17 -12.06
C ASP A 28 -20.35 17.58 -11.03
N SER A 29 -20.54 16.26 -11.10
CA SER A 29 -21.36 15.52 -10.14
C SER A 29 -20.62 15.34 -8.81
N TYR A 30 -20.53 16.41 -8.04
CA TYR A 30 -20.40 16.36 -6.58
C TYR A 30 -21.73 16.84 -5.98
N LEU A 31 -22.46 15.94 -5.33
CA LEU A 31 -23.74 16.22 -4.69
C LEU A 31 -23.50 17.08 -3.43
N PHE A 32 -23.46 18.40 -3.62
CA PHE A 32 -23.53 19.39 -2.55
C PHE A 32 -24.99 19.61 -2.16
N PHE A 33 -25.37 19.28 -0.92
CA PHE A 33 -26.58 19.83 -0.32
C PHE A 33 -26.29 21.26 0.14
N LYS A 34 -26.57 22.23 -0.74
CA LYS A 34 -26.80 23.62 -0.35
C LYS A 34 -28.29 23.77 -0.03
N SER A 35 -28.65 24.44 1.06
CA SER A 35 -30.03 24.80 1.32
C SER A 35 -30.50 25.78 0.24
N PHE A 36 -31.38 25.32 -0.66
CA PHE A 36 -32.04 26.18 -1.63
C PHE A 36 -33.22 26.90 -0.98
N ASN A 37 -33.40 28.17 -1.34
CA ASN A 37 -34.64 28.90 -1.09
C ASN A 37 -35.71 28.38 -2.07
N GLN A 38 -36.98 28.36 -1.65
CA GLN A 38 -38.14 27.97 -2.47
C GLN A 38 -38.17 28.60 -3.89
N ASN A 39 -37.54 29.76 -4.09
CA ASN A 39 -37.46 30.42 -5.39
C ASN A 39 -36.51 29.73 -6.39
N ASP A 40 -35.47 29.04 -5.93
CA ASP A 40 -34.50 28.35 -6.79
C ASP A 40 -35.06 27.04 -7.37
N ILE A 41 -36.04 26.45 -6.69
CA ILE A 41 -36.69 25.17 -7.06
C ILE A 41 -37.60 25.34 -8.30
N ASN A 42 -38.17 26.53 -8.51
CA ASN A 42 -39.07 26.77 -9.65
C ASN A 42 -38.32 26.93 -10.98
N SER A 43 -37.00 27.14 -10.97
CA SER A 43 -36.19 27.30 -12.18
C SER A 43 -35.75 25.97 -12.81
N LEU A 44 -35.77 24.88 -12.04
CA LEU A 44 -35.22 23.57 -12.45
C LEU A 44 -36.26 22.59 -13.04
N GLN A 45 -37.55 22.94 -13.06
CA GLN A 45 -38.62 22.05 -13.54
C GLN A 45 -38.71 21.88 -15.08
N LYS A 46 -37.74 22.36 -15.88
CA LYS A 46 -37.82 22.31 -17.36
C LYS A 46 -37.06 21.19 -18.07
N PHE A 47 -36.42 20.26 -17.37
CA PHE A 47 -35.74 19.13 -18.01
C PHE A 47 -36.26 17.79 -17.46
N ARG A 48 -37.00 17.05 -18.30
CA ARG A 48 -37.41 15.67 -18.05
C ARG A 48 -36.58 14.73 -18.93
N ASN A 49 -35.82 13.84 -18.31
CA ASN A 49 -35.52 12.52 -18.86
C ASN A 49 -35.33 11.52 -17.70
N PRO A 50 -35.76 10.25 -17.81
CA PRO A 50 -35.79 9.33 -16.69
C PRO A 50 -34.50 8.50 -16.60
N LEU A 51 -33.80 8.58 -15.47
CA LEU A 51 -32.85 7.54 -15.05
C LEU A 51 -33.52 6.71 -13.95
N SER A 52 -33.68 5.43 -14.24
CA SER A 52 -34.24 4.43 -13.35
C SER A 52 -33.16 3.87 -12.41
N HIS A 53 -33.58 3.64 -11.16
CA HIS A 53 -32.95 2.81 -10.12
C HIS A 53 -31.56 3.21 -9.60
N LEU A 54 -31.56 4.07 -8.57
CA LEU A 54 -30.58 4.00 -7.47
C LEU A 54 -31.26 3.39 -6.25
N SER A 55 -30.80 2.23 -5.77
CA SER A 55 -31.19 1.70 -4.46
C SER A 55 -30.09 2.01 -3.45
N LEU A 56 -30.43 2.78 -2.41
CA LEU A 56 -29.57 3.00 -1.25
C LEU A 56 -29.92 1.95 -0.19
N THR A 57 -29.03 0.99 0.06
CA THR A 57 -29.16 0.05 1.17
C THR A 57 -28.41 0.63 2.37
N ILE A 58 -29.12 0.91 3.46
CA ILE A 58 -28.53 1.31 4.74
C ILE A 58 -28.67 0.11 5.69
N ASP A 59 -27.57 -0.59 5.94
CA ASP A 59 -27.52 -1.63 6.96
C ASP A 59 -27.31 -0.98 8.34
N LEU A 60 -28.37 -0.95 9.13
CA LEU A 60 -28.32 -0.54 10.54
C LEU A 60 -28.18 -1.80 11.40
N GLU A 61 -26.97 -2.11 11.86
CA GLU A 61 -26.77 -3.07 12.93
C GLU A 61 -27.24 -2.47 14.27
N ILE A 62 -28.35 -2.97 14.79
CA ILE A 62 -28.82 -2.69 16.15
C ILE A 62 -28.23 -3.76 17.08
N PRO A 63 -27.46 -3.40 18.13
CA PRO A 63 -26.92 -4.40 19.03
C PRO A 63 -28.03 -5.00 19.90
N TYR A 64 -28.27 -6.30 19.72
CA TYR A 64 -29.22 -7.09 20.50
C TYR A 64 -28.60 -7.41 21.88
N GLN A 65 -29.15 -6.85 22.96
CA GLN A 65 -28.82 -7.30 24.32
C GLN A 65 -29.50 -8.64 24.59
N LYS A 66 -28.72 -9.69 24.85
CA LYS A 66 -29.24 -10.95 25.39
C LYS A 66 -28.47 -11.31 26.67
N GLY A 67 -29.09 -11.01 27.81
CA GLY A 67 -28.70 -11.57 29.09
C GLY A 67 -29.31 -12.95 29.27
N PHE A 68 -28.47 -13.95 29.54
CA PHE A 68 -28.79 -15.12 30.37
C PHE A 68 -27.47 -15.70 30.85
N LYS A 69 -27.17 -15.51 32.15
CA LYS A 69 -26.13 -16.25 32.87
C LYS A 69 -26.70 -17.61 33.25
N GLN A 70 -26.00 -18.67 32.90
CA GLN A 70 -26.12 -19.96 33.57
C GLN A 70 -24.74 -20.31 34.12
N ASP A 71 -24.64 -20.34 35.45
CA ASP A 71 -23.42 -20.68 36.17
C ASP A 71 -23.18 -22.19 36.04
N LEU A 72 -22.05 -22.56 35.44
CA LEU A 72 -21.49 -23.91 35.50
C LEU A 72 -20.24 -23.85 36.38
N ASN A 73 -20.41 -24.31 37.63
CA ASN A 73 -19.33 -24.54 38.57
C ASN A 73 -18.52 -25.76 38.09
N PHE A 74 -17.22 -25.57 37.88
CA PHE A 74 -16.25 -26.66 37.89
C PHE A 74 -15.32 -26.47 39.08
N GLU A 75 -15.39 -27.44 40.00
CA GLU A 75 -14.46 -27.64 41.11
C GLU A 75 -13.05 -27.91 40.54
N VAL A 76 -12.11 -27.04 40.88
CA VAL A 76 -10.68 -27.31 40.71
C VAL A 76 -10.16 -27.79 42.06
N GLN A 77 -9.89 -29.09 42.17
CA GLN A 77 -9.14 -29.65 43.29
C GLN A 77 -7.64 -29.38 43.06
N THR A 78 -7.07 -28.52 43.91
CA THR A 78 -5.62 -28.39 44.06
C THR A 78 -5.13 -29.39 45.11
N GLN A 79 -4.22 -30.29 44.73
CA GLN A 79 -3.36 -31.00 45.69
C GLN A 79 -1.89 -30.72 45.36
N ASN A 80 -1.20 -30.18 46.37
CA ASN A 80 0.25 -30.19 46.52
C ASN A 80 0.72 -31.61 46.85
N VAL A 81 1.80 -32.09 46.22
CA VAL A 81 2.79 -32.96 46.88
C VAL A 81 4.19 -32.69 46.32
N GLU A 82 5.13 -32.59 47.24
CA GLU A 82 6.56 -32.40 47.08
C GLU A 82 7.30 -33.62 46.51
N SER A 83 8.44 -33.33 45.87
CA SER A 83 9.66 -34.11 45.70
C SER A 83 9.64 -35.63 45.95
N ILE A 84 9.90 -36.40 44.88
CA ILE A 84 10.59 -37.68 44.95
C ILE A 84 11.63 -37.76 43.81
N LYS A 85 12.91 -37.92 44.18
CA LYS A 85 13.99 -38.38 43.29
C LYS A 85 13.87 -39.90 43.16
N VAL A 86 13.62 -40.43 41.97
CA VAL A 86 13.95 -41.82 41.62
C VAL A 86 14.57 -41.87 40.21
N GLN A 87 15.54 -42.77 40.11
CA GLN A 87 16.49 -42.95 39.03
C GLN A 87 15.87 -43.41 37.69
N LYS A 88 16.58 -43.04 36.62
CA LYS A 88 16.43 -43.47 35.23
C LYS A 88 16.06 -44.95 35.07
N THR A 89 15.01 -45.17 34.28
CA THR A 89 14.95 -46.28 33.32
C THR A 89 14.80 -45.64 31.95
N GLU A 90 15.79 -45.81 31.07
CA GLU A 90 15.79 -45.27 29.71
C GLU A 90 14.78 -46.04 28.86
N GLN A 91 13.59 -45.48 28.75
CA GLN A 91 12.62 -45.80 27.71
C GLN A 91 12.68 -44.63 26.71
N LYS A 92 13.19 -44.90 25.50
CA LYS A 92 13.14 -43.94 24.38
C LYS A 92 11.71 -43.89 23.87
N ASP A 93 10.85 -43.17 24.58
CA ASP A 93 9.59 -42.71 24.05
C ASP A 93 9.91 -41.63 23.00
N PHE A 94 9.68 -41.97 21.73
CA PHE A 94 9.61 -41.00 20.64
C PHE A 94 8.29 -40.23 20.82
N ASP A 95 8.22 -39.38 21.84
CA ASP A 95 7.22 -38.31 21.94
C ASP A 95 7.54 -37.27 20.87
N ASN A 96 7.22 -37.63 19.63
CA ASN A 96 7.25 -36.72 18.49
C ASN A 96 6.00 -35.84 18.61
N GLU A 97 6.01 -34.98 19.63
CA GLU A 97 4.98 -33.98 19.87
C GLU A 97 4.95 -33.07 18.63
N GLN A 98 4.00 -33.34 17.73
CA GLN A 98 3.82 -32.53 16.52
C GLN A 98 3.41 -31.14 16.97
N LYS A 99 4.38 -30.24 17.10
CA LYS A 99 4.11 -28.84 17.40
C LYS A 99 3.54 -28.19 16.15
N GLU A 100 2.48 -27.41 16.34
CA GLU A 100 1.93 -26.57 15.29
C GLU A 100 3.02 -25.62 14.79
N GLU A 101 3.36 -25.72 13.51
CA GLU A 101 4.34 -24.83 12.89
C GLU A 101 3.62 -23.56 12.42
N THR A 102 4.06 -22.41 12.93
CA THR A 102 3.55 -21.11 12.51
C THR A 102 4.67 -20.35 11.81
N GLN A 103 4.43 -19.97 10.57
CA GLN A 103 5.34 -19.17 9.75
C GLN A 103 4.75 -17.77 9.54
N VAL A 104 5.56 -16.75 9.78
CA VAL A 104 5.19 -15.34 9.52
C VAL A 104 5.71 -14.98 8.13
N ILE A 105 4.82 -14.55 7.24
CA ILE A 105 5.13 -14.24 5.85
C ILE A 105 4.74 -12.80 5.54
N THR A 106 5.50 -12.16 4.66
CA THR A 106 5.12 -10.87 4.06
C THR A 106 4.51 -11.13 2.69
N GLY A 107 3.26 -10.73 2.53
CA GLY A 107 2.52 -10.77 1.26
C GLY A 107 2.14 -9.37 0.82
N TRP A 108 1.29 -9.32 -0.19
CA TRP A 108 0.84 -8.07 -0.80
C TRP A 108 -0.68 -7.95 -0.73
N LEU A 109 -1.15 -6.80 -0.26
CA LEU A 109 -2.56 -6.42 -0.27
C LEU A 109 -2.71 -5.20 -1.17
N TRP A 110 -3.70 -5.22 -2.07
CA TRP A 110 -4.04 -4.03 -2.82
C TRP A 110 -4.75 -3.01 -1.92
N ASP A 111 -4.19 -1.82 -1.82
CA ASP A 111 -4.84 -0.67 -1.22
C ASP A 111 -5.53 0.13 -2.32
N SER A 112 -6.87 0.11 -2.33
CA SER A 112 -7.67 0.83 -3.32
C SER A 112 -7.66 2.35 -3.13
N VAL A 113 -7.32 2.83 -1.93
CA VAL A 113 -7.24 4.28 -1.64
C VAL A 113 -5.91 4.81 -2.16
N GLU A 114 -4.83 4.07 -1.91
CA GLU A 114 -3.49 4.45 -2.35
C GLU A 114 -3.16 3.97 -3.78
N CYS A 115 -4.07 3.22 -4.41
CA CYS A 115 -3.90 2.59 -5.72
C CYS A 115 -2.55 1.86 -5.86
N ARG A 116 -2.19 1.07 -4.84
CA ARG A 116 -0.92 0.33 -4.82
C ARG A 116 -0.99 -0.92 -3.95
N PHE A 117 -0.07 -1.85 -4.19
CA PHE A 117 0.17 -2.93 -3.25
C PHE A 117 0.91 -2.42 -2.01
N ILE A 118 0.40 -2.75 -0.83
CA ILE A 118 1.09 -2.52 0.44
C ILE A 118 1.65 -3.86 0.96
N PRO A 119 2.91 -3.91 1.43
CA PRO A 119 3.38 -5.09 2.13
C PRO A 119 2.50 -5.33 3.35
N SER A 120 2.04 -6.57 3.52
CA SER A 120 1.18 -6.97 4.63
C SER A 120 1.75 -8.25 5.26
N ILE A 121 1.89 -8.24 6.58
CA ILE A 121 2.33 -9.41 7.33
C ILE A 121 1.10 -10.27 7.65
N TYR A 122 1.21 -11.58 7.43
CA TYR A 122 0.20 -12.57 7.80
C TYR A 122 0.89 -13.84 8.29
N GLN A 123 0.15 -14.69 8.98
CA GLN A 123 0.64 -15.95 9.51
C GLN A 123 0.05 -17.11 8.73
N ILE A 124 0.86 -18.13 8.52
CA ILE A 124 0.44 -19.43 8.02
C ILE A 124 0.69 -20.45 9.12
N LYS A 125 -0.37 -21.15 9.50
CA LYS A 125 -0.32 -22.17 10.55
C LYS A 125 -0.69 -23.52 9.96
N LEU A 126 0.19 -24.51 10.12
CA LEU A 126 -0.13 -25.91 9.88
C LEU A 126 -0.68 -26.52 11.17
N THR A 127 -1.93 -26.98 11.12
CA THR A 127 -2.63 -27.56 12.26
C THR A 127 -2.47 -29.08 12.32
N LEU A 128 -2.74 -29.67 13.50
CA LEU A 128 -2.70 -31.12 13.73
C LEU A 128 -3.70 -31.92 12.87
N ASP A 129 -4.79 -31.29 12.43
CA ASP A 129 -5.78 -31.88 11.55
C ASP A 129 -5.45 -31.68 10.05
N ASN A 130 -4.17 -31.46 9.73
CA ASN A 130 -3.66 -31.27 8.37
C ASN A 130 -4.35 -30.11 7.63
N LYS A 131 -4.59 -28.99 8.31
CA LYS A 131 -5.09 -27.77 7.69
C LYS A 131 -4.04 -26.68 7.66
N ILE A 132 -4.16 -25.81 6.67
CA ILE A 132 -3.36 -24.61 6.52
C ILE A 132 -4.30 -23.46 6.81
N VAL A 133 -4.01 -22.74 7.90
CA VAL A 133 -4.79 -21.59 8.32
C VAL A 133 -3.99 -20.34 8.02
N TYR A 134 -4.56 -19.47 7.18
CA TYR A 134 -4.03 -18.15 6.90
C TYR A 134 -4.71 -17.15 7.83
N THR A 135 -3.94 -16.46 8.67
CA THR A 135 -4.47 -15.44 9.58
C THR A 135 -3.78 -14.10 9.39
N LYS A 136 -4.55 -13.00 9.47
CA LYS A 136 -4.03 -11.63 9.49
C LYS A 136 -4.75 -10.87 10.59
N ASP A 137 -4.00 -10.20 11.46
CA ASP A 137 -4.55 -9.41 12.57
C ASP A 137 -5.52 -10.21 13.48
N GLY A 138 -5.29 -11.52 13.62
CA GLY A 138 -6.13 -12.44 14.38
C GLY A 138 -7.36 -12.98 13.64
N GLU A 139 -7.66 -12.44 12.46
CA GLU A 139 -8.76 -12.90 11.61
C GLU A 139 -8.29 -14.01 10.67
N THR A 140 -9.11 -15.06 10.55
CA THR A 140 -8.85 -16.15 9.60
C THR A 140 -9.28 -15.74 8.21
N LEU A 141 -8.33 -15.64 7.29
CA LEU A 141 -8.58 -15.30 5.88
C LEU A 141 -9.00 -16.53 5.07
N ARG A 142 -8.34 -17.66 5.31
CA ARG A 142 -8.56 -18.91 4.56
C ARG A 142 -8.14 -20.12 5.38
N ILE A 143 -8.85 -21.22 5.16
CA ILE A 143 -8.50 -22.55 5.69
C ILE A 143 -8.49 -23.51 4.51
N ASP A 144 -7.35 -24.13 4.24
CA ASP A 144 -7.21 -25.20 3.26
C ASP A 144 -6.96 -26.53 3.96
N GLU A 145 -7.57 -27.60 3.46
CA GLU A 145 -7.34 -28.96 3.97
C GLU A 145 -6.30 -29.69 3.09
N ILE A 146 -5.26 -30.22 3.71
CA ILE A 146 -4.22 -31.00 3.04
C ILE A 146 -4.72 -32.43 2.92
N LYS A 147 -5.17 -32.79 1.72
CA LYS A 147 -5.63 -34.16 1.41
C LYS A 147 -4.49 -35.14 1.13
N ASP A 148 -3.33 -34.65 0.70
CA ASP A 148 -2.15 -35.44 0.40
C ASP A 148 -0.93 -34.81 1.10
N ALA A 149 -0.54 -35.39 2.24
CA ALA A 149 0.58 -34.91 3.05
C ALA A 149 1.95 -35.01 2.35
N SER A 150 2.03 -35.73 1.22
CA SER A 150 3.26 -35.81 0.42
C SER A 150 3.48 -34.59 -0.48
N VAL A 151 2.43 -33.81 -0.72
CA VAL A 151 2.48 -32.61 -1.56
C VAL A 151 2.71 -31.40 -0.66
N LYS A 152 3.86 -30.73 -0.84
CA LYS A 152 4.12 -29.46 -0.17
C LYS A 152 3.03 -28.47 -0.57
N PRO A 153 2.34 -27.83 0.40
CA PRO A 153 1.30 -26.88 0.07
C PRO A 153 1.82 -25.67 -0.70
N GLU A 154 0.98 -25.17 -1.60
CA GLU A 154 1.21 -23.91 -2.28
C GLU A 154 1.00 -22.76 -1.29
N VAL A 155 2.04 -21.97 -1.08
CA VAL A 155 1.99 -20.75 -0.28
C VAL A 155 1.68 -19.59 -1.21
N LEU A 156 0.45 -19.07 -1.13
CA LEU A 156 0.04 -17.88 -1.86
C LEU A 156 0.62 -16.64 -1.18
N ALA A 157 1.18 -15.71 -1.96
CA ALA A 157 1.73 -14.44 -1.46
C ALA A 157 0.78 -13.25 -1.64
N ASN A 158 -0.22 -13.37 -2.51
CA ASN A 158 -1.23 -12.34 -2.75
C ASN A 158 -2.43 -12.56 -1.82
N LEU A 159 -2.71 -11.59 -0.95
CA LEU A 159 -3.79 -11.69 0.04
C LEU A 159 -5.18 -11.72 -0.59
N GLU A 160 -5.38 -11.05 -1.73
CA GLU A 160 -6.64 -11.10 -2.47
C GLU A 160 -6.92 -12.52 -2.99
N GLN A 161 -5.88 -13.21 -3.49
CA GLN A 161 -5.99 -14.62 -3.85
C GLN A 161 -6.30 -15.50 -2.65
N ILE A 162 -5.64 -15.28 -1.52
CA ILE A 162 -5.91 -16.03 -0.29
C ILE A 162 -7.40 -15.89 0.08
N CYS A 163 -7.96 -14.67 0.05
CA CYS A 163 -9.34 -14.43 0.46
C CYS A 163 -10.39 -14.97 -0.53
N HIS A 164 -10.11 -14.93 -1.83
CA HIS A 164 -11.16 -15.07 -2.85
C HIS A 164 -11.01 -16.25 -3.79
N LEU A 165 -9.81 -16.83 -3.92
CA LEU A 165 -9.55 -17.94 -4.82
C LEU A 165 -9.96 -19.27 -4.20
N LYS A 166 -10.87 -20.00 -4.85
CA LYS A 166 -11.29 -21.35 -4.42
C LYS A 166 -11.26 -22.32 -5.58
N TRP A 167 -10.64 -23.47 -5.38
CA TRP A 167 -10.59 -24.56 -6.36
C TRP A 167 -11.65 -25.62 -6.07
N TYR A 168 -12.32 -26.10 -7.12
CA TYR A 168 -13.36 -27.12 -7.03
C TYR A 168 -13.04 -28.28 -7.97
N GLY A 169 -13.20 -29.50 -7.48
CA GLY A 169 -12.97 -30.72 -8.25
C GLY A 169 -13.10 -31.96 -7.40
N LYS A 170 -12.73 -33.11 -7.97
CA LYS A 170 -12.76 -34.39 -7.26
C LYS A 170 -11.37 -34.79 -6.80
N TYR A 171 -11.32 -35.46 -5.66
CA TYR A 171 -10.13 -36.13 -5.16
C TYR A 171 -10.25 -37.64 -5.35
N SER A 172 -9.13 -38.32 -5.61
CA SER A 172 -9.03 -39.77 -5.55
C SER A 172 -9.06 -40.24 -4.09
N GLN A 173 -9.17 -41.56 -3.88
CA GLN A 173 -9.06 -42.16 -2.55
C GLN A 173 -7.70 -41.88 -1.87
N LYS A 174 -6.66 -41.56 -2.65
CA LYS A 174 -5.32 -41.20 -2.15
C LYS A 174 -5.17 -39.69 -1.87
N GLY A 175 -6.24 -38.91 -1.97
CA GLY A 175 -6.19 -37.45 -1.77
C GLY A 175 -5.62 -36.67 -2.95
N GLN A 176 -5.42 -37.30 -4.12
CA GLN A 176 -4.89 -36.64 -5.32
C GLN A 176 -6.00 -35.99 -6.13
N LYS A 177 -5.74 -34.82 -6.73
CA LYS A 177 -6.70 -34.15 -7.63
C LYS A 177 -6.96 -35.01 -8.87
N ILE A 178 -8.21 -35.29 -9.21
CA ILE A 178 -8.59 -36.07 -10.40
C ILE A 178 -9.73 -35.40 -11.18
N GLY A 179 -9.82 -35.71 -12.48
CA GLY A 179 -10.91 -35.25 -13.32
C GLY A 179 -10.86 -33.75 -13.61
N ARG A 180 -12.02 -33.16 -13.91
CA ARG A 180 -12.14 -31.73 -14.22
C ARG A 180 -12.09 -30.89 -12.94
N TRP A 181 -11.31 -29.82 -12.99
CA TRP A 181 -11.22 -28.82 -11.92
C TRP A 181 -11.60 -27.44 -12.44
N SER A 182 -12.28 -26.66 -11.62
CA SER A 182 -12.68 -25.27 -11.89
C SER A 182 -12.30 -24.35 -10.73
N ILE A 183 -12.32 -23.06 -11.00
CA ILE A 183 -11.99 -22.02 -10.04
C ILE A 183 -13.20 -21.11 -9.81
N LYS A 184 -13.41 -20.71 -8.55
CA LYS A 184 -14.20 -19.53 -8.22
C LYS A 184 -13.32 -18.39 -7.73
N TRP A 185 -13.67 -17.18 -8.14
CA TRP A 185 -13.10 -15.93 -7.67
C TRP A 185 -14.21 -15.06 -7.11
N LYS A 186 -14.08 -14.61 -5.86
CA LYS A 186 -15.12 -13.81 -5.17
C LYS A 186 -16.51 -14.47 -5.18
N GLY A 187 -16.55 -15.81 -5.20
CA GLY A 187 -17.78 -16.60 -5.23
C GLY A 187 -18.32 -16.88 -6.64
N GLU A 188 -17.79 -16.24 -7.67
CA GLU A 188 -18.20 -16.41 -9.06
C GLU A 188 -17.33 -17.43 -9.78
N ASP A 189 -17.92 -18.23 -10.67
CA ASP A 189 -17.17 -19.16 -11.52
C ASP A 189 -16.36 -18.40 -12.57
N LEU A 190 -15.03 -18.55 -12.54
CA LEU A 190 -14.18 -18.01 -13.59
C LEU A 190 -14.36 -18.86 -14.85
N LYS A 191 -15.07 -18.29 -15.84
CA LYS A 191 -15.39 -19.00 -17.08
C LYS A 191 -14.11 -19.45 -17.78
N GLU A 192 -14.13 -20.72 -18.21
CA GLU A 192 -13.05 -21.38 -18.95
C GLU A 192 -11.76 -21.61 -18.18
N VAL A 193 -11.61 -21.08 -16.96
CA VAL A 193 -10.48 -21.33 -16.07
C VAL A 193 -10.66 -22.72 -15.45
N ASN A 194 -10.30 -23.73 -16.23
CA ASN A 194 -10.44 -25.12 -15.87
C ASN A 194 -9.35 -25.97 -16.52
N GLY A 195 -9.29 -27.21 -16.07
CA GLY A 195 -8.41 -28.21 -16.66
C GLY A 195 -8.73 -29.60 -16.15
N TYR A 196 -7.95 -30.58 -16.60
CA TYR A 196 -8.15 -31.98 -16.27
C TYR A 196 -6.92 -32.58 -15.58
N TYR A 197 -7.14 -33.29 -14.48
CA TYR A 197 -6.12 -34.12 -13.84
C TYR A 197 -6.35 -35.58 -14.17
N THR A 198 -5.26 -36.30 -14.46
CA THR A 198 -5.24 -37.76 -14.59
C THR A 198 -5.55 -38.44 -13.26
N GLU A 199 -5.83 -39.74 -13.28
CA GLU A 199 -6.09 -40.54 -12.08
C GLU A 199 -4.93 -40.54 -11.07
N ASN A 200 -3.71 -40.23 -11.52
CA ASN A 200 -2.50 -40.14 -10.72
C ASN A 200 -2.18 -38.72 -10.24
N GLY A 201 -3.12 -37.77 -10.29
CA GLY A 201 -2.90 -36.43 -9.76
C GLY A 201 -2.16 -35.46 -10.68
N LYS A 202 -1.88 -35.83 -11.94
CA LYS A 202 -1.08 -35.00 -12.87
C LYS A 202 -1.97 -34.20 -13.81
N LYS A 203 -1.69 -32.90 -14.00
CA LYS A 203 -2.36 -32.06 -15.00
C LYS A 203 -2.19 -32.64 -16.42
N GLN A 204 -3.24 -32.61 -17.23
CA GLN A 204 -3.28 -33.14 -18.60
C GLN A 204 -4.22 -32.32 -19.48
N GLY A 205 -3.90 -32.24 -20.79
CA GLY A 205 -4.72 -31.60 -21.80
C GLY A 205 -4.63 -30.07 -21.78
N LYS A 206 -5.64 -29.39 -22.33
CA LYS A 206 -5.69 -27.92 -22.36
C LYS A 206 -6.03 -27.35 -20.99
N TRP A 207 -5.35 -26.28 -20.62
CA TRP A 207 -5.52 -25.56 -19.36
C TRP A 207 -5.59 -24.05 -19.61
N LYS A 208 -6.40 -23.37 -18.82
CA LYS A 208 -6.38 -21.92 -18.60
C LYS A 208 -6.04 -21.72 -17.13
N ASP A 209 -4.78 -21.45 -16.84
CA ASP A 209 -4.23 -21.21 -15.50
C ASP A 209 -4.29 -19.69 -15.18
N LEU A 210 -4.32 -19.34 -13.89
CA LEU A 210 -4.15 -17.96 -13.43
C LEU A 210 -2.65 -17.61 -13.44
N ILE A 211 -2.29 -16.34 -13.73
CA ILE A 211 -0.91 -15.89 -13.47
C ILE A 211 -0.61 -15.93 -11.96
N ASN A 212 0.67 -16.04 -11.60
CA ASN A 212 1.10 -16.16 -10.20
C ASN A 212 0.53 -15.05 -9.30
N ASN A 213 0.47 -13.81 -9.80
CA ASN A 213 -0.05 -12.66 -9.08
C ASN A 213 -1.46 -12.25 -9.55
N PHE A 214 -2.35 -13.21 -9.85
CA PHE A 214 -3.73 -12.90 -10.26
C PHE A 214 -4.50 -12.14 -9.19
N TRP A 215 -5.16 -11.05 -9.57
CA TRP A 215 -5.96 -10.19 -8.69
C TRP A 215 -6.96 -9.39 -9.52
N THR A 216 -7.88 -8.65 -8.87
CA THR A 216 -9.05 -8.09 -9.56
C THR A 216 -8.72 -7.06 -10.65
N GLN A 217 -7.57 -6.39 -10.62
CA GLN A 217 -7.20 -5.44 -11.69
C GLN A 217 -6.28 -6.06 -12.77
N ALA A 218 -5.62 -7.18 -12.50
CA ALA A 218 -4.78 -7.84 -13.49
C ALA A 218 -5.56 -8.80 -14.39
N GLU A 219 -6.44 -9.61 -13.82
CA GLU A 219 -7.25 -10.62 -14.52
C GLU A 219 -6.57 -11.33 -15.72
N ALA A 220 -5.29 -11.68 -15.57
CA ALA A 220 -4.49 -12.30 -16.63
C ALA A 220 -4.40 -13.82 -16.46
N TYR A 221 -4.36 -14.53 -17.59
CA TYR A 221 -4.40 -15.99 -17.64
C TYR A 221 -3.26 -16.55 -18.49
N GLU A 222 -2.89 -17.79 -18.24
CA GLU A 222 -1.99 -18.57 -19.08
C GLU A 222 -2.78 -19.72 -19.73
N ILE A 223 -2.75 -19.84 -21.06
CA ILE A 223 -3.44 -20.89 -21.81
C ILE A 223 -2.43 -21.77 -22.54
N GLY A 224 -2.48 -23.09 -22.32
CA GLY A 224 -1.63 -24.03 -23.01
C GLY A 224 -1.99 -25.48 -22.73
N GLU A 225 -1.07 -26.40 -23.01
CA GLU A 225 -1.26 -27.83 -22.81
C GLU A 225 -0.34 -28.39 -21.73
N TYR A 226 -0.89 -29.25 -20.87
CA TYR A 226 -0.13 -30.11 -19.98
C TYR A 226 -0.09 -31.55 -20.50
N VAL A 227 1.07 -32.19 -20.38
CA VAL A 227 1.24 -33.63 -20.59
C VAL A 227 1.94 -34.22 -19.38
N ASN A 228 1.27 -35.12 -18.67
CA ASN A 228 1.78 -35.76 -17.46
C ASN A 228 2.33 -34.77 -16.41
N GLY A 229 1.60 -33.67 -16.18
CA GLY A 229 1.93 -32.66 -15.19
C GLY A 229 2.98 -31.64 -15.64
N LYS A 230 3.48 -31.73 -16.87
CA LYS A 230 4.45 -30.79 -17.45
C LYS A 230 3.79 -29.92 -18.51
N ARG A 231 4.12 -28.63 -18.54
CA ARG A 231 3.70 -27.73 -19.62
C ARG A 231 4.37 -28.17 -20.92
N LYS A 232 3.64 -28.19 -22.04
CA LYS A 232 4.15 -28.55 -23.36
C LYS A 232 3.66 -27.60 -24.44
N GLY A 233 4.47 -27.44 -25.47
CA GLY A 233 4.10 -26.67 -26.66
C GLY A 233 3.94 -25.19 -26.38
N TYR A 234 3.12 -24.51 -27.18
CA TYR A 234 2.92 -23.08 -27.07
C TYR A 234 1.95 -22.73 -25.93
N TRP A 235 2.36 -21.76 -25.11
CA TRP A 235 1.61 -21.20 -24.00
C TRP A 235 1.39 -19.70 -24.25
N LYS A 236 0.17 -19.23 -24.06
CA LYS A 236 -0.27 -17.85 -24.29
C LYS A 236 -0.56 -17.16 -22.97
N GLU A 237 -0.13 -15.93 -22.81
CA GLU A 237 -0.57 -15.06 -21.73
C GLU A 237 -1.70 -14.16 -22.27
N ILE A 238 -2.90 -14.27 -21.67
CA ILE A 238 -4.12 -13.59 -22.12
C ILE A 238 -4.53 -12.55 -21.09
N TYR A 239 -4.82 -11.34 -21.56
CA TYR A 239 -5.37 -10.23 -20.78
C TYR A 239 -6.42 -9.49 -21.61
N ASN A 240 -7.59 -9.22 -21.04
CA ASN A 240 -8.73 -8.61 -21.76
C ASN A 240 -9.00 -9.30 -23.11
N ASP A 241 -9.02 -10.64 -23.10
CA ASP A 241 -9.20 -11.52 -24.26
C ASP A 241 -8.18 -11.34 -25.39
N LYS A 242 -7.04 -10.69 -25.11
CA LYS A 242 -5.93 -10.50 -26.06
C LYS A 242 -4.70 -11.27 -25.61
N GLU A 243 -4.03 -11.88 -26.57
CA GLU A 243 -2.71 -12.48 -26.37
C GLU A 243 -1.67 -11.36 -26.23
N ILE A 244 -1.12 -11.22 -25.02
CA ILE A 244 -0.15 -10.18 -24.67
C ILE A 244 1.25 -10.75 -24.39
N GLY A 245 1.37 -12.07 -24.26
CA GLY A 245 2.64 -12.74 -24.03
C GLY A 245 2.59 -14.25 -24.25
N GLY A 246 3.62 -14.95 -23.79
CA GLY A 246 3.76 -16.40 -23.94
C GLY A 246 5.03 -16.86 -24.67
N GLY A 247 5.10 -18.17 -24.95
CA GLY A 247 6.21 -18.82 -25.65
C GLY A 247 6.08 -20.35 -25.70
N VAL A 248 7.17 -21.07 -25.98
CA VAL A 248 7.16 -22.54 -26.16
C VAL A 248 7.86 -23.29 -25.03
N TYR A 249 7.17 -24.26 -24.43
CA TYR A 249 7.78 -25.24 -23.54
C TYR A 249 8.30 -26.46 -24.33
N ASP A 250 9.48 -26.94 -23.94
CA ASP A 250 10.13 -28.11 -24.53
C ASP A 250 9.59 -29.45 -23.99
N GLU A 251 10.23 -30.56 -24.37
CA GLU A 251 9.82 -31.90 -23.97
C GLU A 251 10.04 -32.21 -22.49
N GLN A 252 10.86 -31.43 -21.80
CA GLN A 252 11.15 -31.55 -20.38
C GLN A 252 10.19 -30.69 -19.55
N GLY A 253 9.45 -29.78 -20.19
CA GLY A 253 8.55 -28.82 -19.55
C GLY A 253 9.24 -27.53 -19.16
N GLU A 254 10.36 -27.20 -19.81
CA GLU A 254 11.14 -26.00 -19.58
C GLU A 254 10.86 -24.97 -20.67
N LYS A 255 10.91 -23.67 -20.34
CA LYS A 255 10.76 -22.60 -21.34
C LYS A 255 11.92 -22.67 -22.35
N ASN A 256 11.63 -22.54 -23.64
CA ASN A 256 12.63 -22.60 -24.70
C ASN A 256 12.25 -21.73 -25.91
N GLY A 257 13.25 -21.07 -26.51
CA GLY A 257 13.04 -20.16 -27.64
C GLY A 257 12.54 -18.79 -27.22
N LYS A 258 11.87 -18.08 -28.13
CA LYS A 258 11.36 -16.71 -27.88
C LYS A 258 10.23 -16.72 -26.86
N TRP A 259 10.25 -15.73 -25.98
CA TRP A 259 9.26 -15.57 -24.92
C TRP A 259 8.93 -14.10 -24.69
N ILE A 260 7.69 -13.83 -24.30
CA ILE A 260 7.21 -12.56 -23.77
C ILE A 260 6.60 -12.87 -22.39
N GLU A 261 7.13 -12.28 -21.32
CA GLU A 261 6.64 -12.45 -19.95
C GLU A 261 5.98 -11.17 -19.43
N LEU A 262 4.91 -11.31 -18.66
CA LEU A 262 4.34 -10.18 -17.92
C LEU A 262 5.21 -9.80 -16.72
N SER A 263 5.19 -8.52 -16.34
CA SER A 263 5.72 -8.05 -15.06
C SER A 263 4.98 -8.68 -13.87
N GLU A 264 5.67 -8.84 -12.74
CA GLU A 264 5.05 -9.27 -11.48
C GLU A 264 3.98 -8.26 -11.01
N ASP A 265 4.19 -6.98 -11.34
CA ASP A 265 3.26 -5.88 -11.08
C ASP A 265 2.36 -5.60 -12.30
N PHE A 266 2.02 -6.60 -13.13
CA PHE A 266 1.19 -6.36 -14.32
C PHE A 266 -0.28 -6.09 -13.95
N TRP A 267 -0.85 -4.99 -14.47
CA TRP A 267 -2.28 -4.63 -14.40
C TRP A 267 -2.57 -3.52 -15.43
N ASP A 268 -3.80 -3.02 -15.48
CA ASP A 268 -4.24 -2.02 -16.46
C ASP A 268 -3.35 -0.76 -16.51
N GLN A 269 -2.75 -0.33 -15.39
CA GLN A 269 -1.83 0.82 -15.33
C GLN A 269 -0.33 0.47 -15.40
N SER A 270 0.00 -0.82 -15.44
CA SER A 270 1.37 -1.36 -15.48
C SER A 270 1.45 -2.47 -16.54
N GLN A 271 1.22 -2.08 -17.80
CA GLN A 271 1.26 -2.98 -18.95
C GLN A 271 2.71 -3.15 -19.43
N VAL A 272 3.56 -3.73 -18.55
CA VAL A 272 4.98 -4.01 -18.80
C VAL A 272 5.18 -5.47 -19.20
N THR A 273 5.92 -5.71 -20.29
CA THR A 273 6.33 -7.04 -20.72
C THR A 273 7.82 -7.16 -20.98
N PHE A 274 8.36 -8.36 -20.80
CA PHE A 274 9.76 -8.71 -21.00
C PHE A 274 9.88 -9.65 -22.18
N GLN A 275 10.56 -9.24 -23.25
CA GLN A 275 10.74 -10.04 -24.45
C GLN A 275 12.19 -10.49 -24.60
N GLY A 276 12.42 -11.79 -24.81
CA GLY A 276 13.75 -12.32 -25.08
C GLY A 276 13.72 -13.81 -25.42
N GLU A 277 14.81 -14.51 -25.13
CA GLU A 277 14.95 -15.94 -25.39
C GLU A 277 15.24 -16.74 -24.12
N PHE A 278 14.66 -17.92 -24.06
CA PHE A 278 14.96 -18.96 -23.09
C PHE A 278 15.71 -20.12 -23.73
N LYS A 279 16.55 -20.78 -22.94
CA LYS A 279 17.18 -22.06 -23.28
C LYS A 279 17.19 -22.94 -22.04
N ASN A 280 16.52 -24.09 -22.10
CA ASN A 280 16.40 -25.05 -20.99
C ASN A 280 15.94 -24.34 -19.69
N GLY A 281 14.86 -23.56 -19.80
CA GLY A 281 14.27 -22.84 -18.67
C GLY A 281 15.04 -21.62 -18.17
N LYS A 282 16.19 -21.29 -18.76
CA LYS A 282 17.03 -20.14 -18.36
C LYS A 282 16.99 -19.01 -19.40
N LYS A 283 16.93 -17.76 -18.95
CA LYS A 283 17.00 -16.58 -19.83
C LYS A 283 18.38 -16.48 -20.45
N VAL A 284 18.45 -16.22 -21.75
CA VAL A 284 19.70 -16.09 -22.52
C VAL A 284 19.63 -14.91 -23.48
N GLY A 285 20.78 -14.42 -23.92
CA GLY A 285 20.87 -13.39 -24.94
C GLY A 285 20.24 -12.05 -24.54
N ARG A 286 19.79 -11.29 -25.55
CA ARG A 286 19.25 -9.94 -25.35
C ARG A 286 17.78 -9.99 -24.93
N TRP A 287 17.45 -9.24 -23.89
CA TRP A 287 16.10 -9.03 -23.42
C TRP A 287 15.72 -7.56 -23.52
N GLN A 288 14.49 -7.29 -23.93
CA GLN A 288 13.89 -5.96 -24.06
C GLN A 288 12.72 -5.85 -23.09
N ILE A 289 12.56 -4.66 -22.52
CA ILE A 289 11.43 -4.32 -21.66
C ILE A 289 10.52 -3.38 -22.43
N TRP A 290 9.31 -3.84 -22.71
CA TRP A 290 8.28 -3.09 -23.39
C TRP A 290 7.29 -2.53 -22.38
N TYR A 291 6.82 -1.31 -22.65
CA TYR A 291 5.77 -0.67 -21.88
C TYR A 291 4.72 -0.13 -22.82
N GLU A 292 3.47 -0.55 -22.61
CA GLU A 292 2.32 0.06 -23.27
C GLU A 292 2.01 1.38 -22.57
N ASN A 293 2.34 2.48 -23.24
CA ASN A 293 2.18 3.80 -22.67
C ASN A 293 0.70 4.19 -22.71
N ILE A 294 0.11 4.51 -21.56
CA ILE A 294 -1.31 4.86 -21.44
C ILE A 294 -1.38 6.30 -20.94
N ASP A 295 -2.17 7.13 -21.61
CA ASP A 295 -2.38 8.50 -21.15
C ASP A 295 -3.30 8.57 -19.91
N ILE A 296 -3.49 9.77 -19.36
CA ILE A 296 -4.36 9.98 -18.19
C ILE A 296 -5.84 9.64 -18.42
N TRP A 297 -6.25 9.46 -19.68
CA TRP A 297 -7.61 9.13 -20.08
C TRP A 297 -7.78 7.64 -20.36
N GLY A 298 -6.72 6.83 -20.20
CA GLY A 298 -6.75 5.42 -20.52
C GLY A 298 -6.55 5.10 -22.00
N ASN A 299 -6.19 6.09 -22.83
CA ASN A 299 -5.90 5.85 -24.24
C ASN A 299 -4.53 5.19 -24.40
N LYS A 300 -4.52 4.09 -25.15
CA LYS A 300 -3.30 3.36 -25.51
C LYS A 300 -2.51 4.17 -26.53
N ASN A 301 -1.27 4.49 -26.19
CA ASN A 301 -0.26 5.01 -27.11
C ASN A 301 0.60 3.86 -27.66
N GLU A 302 1.60 4.17 -28.46
CA GLU A 302 2.55 3.20 -28.99
C GLU A 302 3.33 2.49 -27.88
N ASN A 303 3.53 1.18 -28.04
CA ASN A 303 4.43 0.40 -27.20
C ASN A 303 5.86 0.88 -27.40
N ILE A 304 6.56 1.13 -26.30
CA ILE A 304 7.94 1.63 -26.34
C ILE A 304 8.88 0.68 -25.59
N VAL A 305 10.11 0.57 -26.09
CA VAL A 305 11.19 -0.13 -25.39
C VAL A 305 11.78 0.81 -24.35
N ILE A 306 11.55 0.52 -23.07
CA ILE A 306 12.00 1.36 -21.95
C ILE A 306 13.22 0.80 -21.23
N GLY A 307 13.62 -0.44 -21.53
CA GLY A 307 14.81 -1.02 -20.93
C GLY A 307 15.18 -2.39 -21.46
N GLY A 308 15.94 -3.12 -20.64
CA GLY A 308 16.47 -4.44 -20.97
C GLY A 308 17.99 -4.50 -20.92
N GLY A 309 18.54 -5.64 -21.36
CA GLY A 309 19.97 -5.90 -21.32
C GLY A 309 20.28 -7.28 -21.87
N SER A 310 21.34 -7.92 -21.38
CA SER A 310 21.73 -9.27 -21.82
C SER A 310 21.94 -10.22 -20.67
N TYR A 311 21.51 -11.46 -20.86
CA TYR A 311 21.86 -12.58 -20.01
C TYR A 311 23.01 -13.35 -20.64
N ASP A 312 23.83 -13.96 -19.80
CA ASP A 312 24.85 -14.87 -20.31
C ASP A 312 24.22 -16.11 -20.98
N ASN A 313 24.98 -16.69 -21.90
CA ASN A 313 24.59 -17.94 -22.56
C ASN A 313 25.26 -19.17 -21.91
N LYS A 314 26.08 -18.95 -20.87
CA LYS A 314 26.98 -19.96 -20.28
C LYS A 314 26.76 -20.22 -18.79
N CYS A 315 26.18 -19.27 -18.06
CA CYS A 315 26.23 -19.18 -16.59
C CYS A 315 24.83 -18.95 -16.00
N GLU A 316 23.98 -19.96 -16.12
CA GLU A 316 22.70 -20.04 -15.37
C GLU A 316 21.64 -18.99 -15.71
N GLY A 317 21.87 -18.11 -16.69
CA GLY A 317 20.96 -17.02 -17.02
C GLY A 317 21.14 -15.82 -16.09
N LEU A 318 22.38 -15.47 -15.76
CA LEU A 318 22.69 -14.28 -14.98
C LEU A 318 22.78 -13.06 -15.90
N LYS A 319 22.40 -11.89 -15.38
CA LYS A 319 22.53 -10.61 -16.09
C LYS A 319 24.02 -10.27 -16.30
N ILE A 320 24.36 -9.76 -17.48
CA ILE A 320 25.69 -9.29 -17.86
C ILE A 320 25.63 -8.00 -18.68
N GLY A 321 26.72 -7.22 -18.64
CA GLY A 321 26.90 -6.05 -19.49
C GLY A 321 25.96 -4.91 -19.13
N LEU A 322 25.65 -4.05 -20.09
CA LEU A 322 24.77 -2.90 -19.88
C LEU A 322 23.32 -3.32 -19.72
N TRP A 323 22.65 -2.74 -18.72
CA TRP A 323 21.24 -2.97 -18.41
C TRP A 323 20.52 -1.66 -18.12
N ILE A 324 19.23 -1.68 -18.41
CA ILE A 324 18.24 -0.71 -17.94
C ILE A 324 17.15 -1.51 -17.24
N ASP A 325 17.10 -1.40 -15.91
CA ASP A 325 16.11 -2.04 -15.05
C ASP A 325 14.97 -1.09 -14.70
N LEU A 326 13.80 -1.65 -14.39
CA LEU A 326 12.67 -0.87 -13.89
C LEU A 326 12.70 -0.80 -12.36
N ALA A 327 12.20 0.30 -11.81
CA ALA A 327 11.83 0.31 -10.40
C ALA A 327 10.71 -0.66 -10.08
N LYS A 328 10.71 -1.16 -8.83
CA LYS A 328 9.56 -1.88 -8.29
C LYS A 328 8.32 -1.01 -8.38
N ARG A 329 7.19 -1.60 -8.79
CA ARG A 329 5.94 -0.91 -9.08
C ARG A 329 6.15 0.15 -10.15
N PHE A 330 6.59 -0.27 -11.33
CA PHE A 330 6.63 0.62 -12.48
C PHE A 330 5.21 0.77 -13.03
N TYR A 331 4.60 1.94 -12.92
CA TYR A 331 3.27 2.23 -13.45
C TYR A 331 3.21 3.67 -13.95
N PHE A 332 2.08 4.11 -14.48
CA PHE A 332 1.99 5.40 -15.16
C PHE A 332 2.48 6.60 -14.30
N HIS A 333 2.22 6.63 -12.98
CA HIS A 333 2.74 7.68 -12.09
C HIS A 333 4.16 7.45 -11.53
N LYS A 334 4.76 6.27 -11.75
CA LYS A 334 6.11 5.91 -11.29
C LYS A 334 6.91 5.28 -12.43
N GLN A 335 7.45 6.15 -13.29
CA GLN A 335 8.27 5.74 -14.43
C GLN A 335 9.75 5.96 -14.13
N VAL A 336 10.32 5.12 -13.26
CA VAL A 336 11.73 5.15 -12.87
C VAL A 336 12.48 3.97 -13.48
N THR A 337 13.65 4.24 -14.08
CA THR A 337 14.58 3.22 -14.58
C THR A 337 15.98 3.39 -14.01
N TYR A 338 16.72 2.29 -13.95
CA TYR A 338 18.09 2.22 -13.44
C TYR A 338 19.01 1.72 -14.55
N LYS A 339 19.98 2.53 -14.96
CA LYS A 339 20.90 2.21 -16.05
C LYS A 339 22.30 1.99 -15.52
N GLY A 340 22.89 0.82 -15.76
CA GLY A 340 24.26 0.52 -15.34
C GLY A 340 24.80 -0.78 -15.91
N GLN A 341 25.81 -1.34 -15.25
CA GLN A 341 26.46 -2.58 -15.69
C GLN A 341 26.25 -3.72 -14.69
N TYR A 342 26.11 -4.92 -15.24
CA TYR A 342 26.10 -6.18 -14.52
C TYR A 342 27.34 -7.03 -14.81
N LYS A 343 27.80 -7.73 -13.78
CA LYS A 343 28.80 -8.79 -13.85
C LYS A 343 28.31 -9.96 -13.01
N ASN A 344 28.09 -11.12 -13.63
CA ASN A 344 27.60 -12.34 -12.97
C ASN A 344 26.32 -12.10 -12.13
N GLY A 345 25.36 -11.33 -12.67
CA GLY A 345 24.10 -11.04 -11.98
C GLY A 345 24.20 -10.00 -10.86
N LYS A 346 25.36 -9.36 -10.66
CA LYS A 346 25.57 -8.30 -9.66
C LYS A 346 25.87 -6.95 -10.31
N ASN A 347 25.39 -5.88 -9.70
CA ASN A 347 25.62 -4.51 -10.16
C ASN A 347 27.10 -4.15 -9.98
N VAL A 348 27.71 -3.53 -11.00
CA VAL A 348 29.09 -3.03 -10.95
C VAL A 348 29.19 -1.63 -11.55
N GLY A 349 30.20 -0.88 -11.14
CA GLY A 349 30.53 0.42 -11.70
C GLY A 349 29.41 1.47 -11.54
N ARG A 350 29.33 2.41 -12.48
CA ARG A 350 28.36 3.52 -12.44
C ARG A 350 26.94 3.06 -12.78
N TRP A 351 25.99 3.51 -11.96
CA TRP A 351 24.56 3.31 -12.15
C TRP A 351 23.83 4.65 -12.07
N ASP A 352 23.10 5.00 -13.11
CA ASP A 352 22.32 6.24 -13.21
C ASP A 352 20.83 5.93 -13.00
N ILE A 353 20.13 6.82 -12.29
CA ILE A 353 18.68 6.74 -12.08
C ILE A 353 17.99 7.75 -12.99
N TRP A 354 17.02 7.26 -13.75
CA TRP A 354 16.30 8.02 -14.75
C TRP A 354 14.82 8.03 -14.41
N PHE A 355 14.16 9.18 -14.60
CA PHE A 355 12.74 9.35 -14.34
C PHE A 355 12.11 10.23 -15.40
N ARG A 356 10.84 9.98 -15.70
CA ARG A 356 9.99 10.88 -16.47
C ARG A 356 8.59 10.95 -15.86
N LEU A 357 7.93 12.08 -16.06
CA LEU A 357 6.49 12.18 -15.81
C LEU A 357 5.70 11.45 -16.91
N TYR A 358 4.44 11.15 -16.65
CA TYR A 358 3.59 10.36 -17.57
C TYR A 358 3.29 11.08 -18.89
N ASP A 359 3.34 12.40 -18.90
CA ASP A 359 3.15 13.28 -20.04
C ASP A 359 4.47 13.64 -20.74
N GLU A 360 5.61 13.31 -20.12
CA GLU A 360 6.94 13.52 -20.70
C GLU A 360 7.37 12.33 -21.58
N LYS A 361 7.90 12.63 -22.76
CA LYS A 361 8.44 11.60 -23.66
C LYS A 361 9.81 11.10 -23.20
N GLU A 362 10.64 12.00 -22.68
CA GLU A 362 12.05 11.77 -22.40
C GLU A 362 12.33 11.52 -20.92
N PHE A 363 13.23 10.58 -20.64
CA PHE A 363 13.75 10.36 -19.30
C PHE A 363 14.83 11.39 -18.95
N LYS A 364 14.76 11.92 -17.73
CA LYS A 364 15.75 12.82 -17.13
C LYS A 364 16.55 12.05 -16.07
N GLN A 365 17.87 12.22 -16.07
CA GLN A 365 18.70 11.66 -15.00
C GLN A 365 18.43 12.43 -13.70
N ILE A 366 18.01 11.74 -12.65
CA ILE A 366 17.68 12.33 -11.34
C ILE A 366 18.55 11.80 -10.21
N GLY A 367 19.37 10.79 -10.46
CA GLY A 367 20.24 10.22 -9.43
C GLY A 367 21.21 9.17 -9.92
N GLY A 368 21.69 8.34 -8.99
CA GLY A 368 22.67 7.30 -9.26
C GLY A 368 23.87 7.31 -8.33
N GLY A 369 24.83 6.44 -8.61
CA GLY A 369 26.10 6.34 -7.90
C GLY A 369 26.99 5.24 -8.45
N GLN A 370 27.88 4.71 -7.62
CA GLN A 370 28.85 3.68 -8.01
C GLN A 370 28.74 2.44 -7.14
N TYR A 371 28.79 1.28 -7.77
CA TYR A 371 29.04 0.00 -7.13
C TYR A 371 30.52 -0.36 -7.26
N ASP A 372 30.99 -1.28 -6.41
CA ASP A 372 32.31 -1.89 -6.57
C ASP A 372 32.47 -2.56 -7.95
N ASP A 373 33.72 -2.66 -8.42
CA ASP A 373 34.04 -3.33 -9.69
C ASP A 373 34.31 -4.84 -9.51
N ASN A 374 34.35 -5.31 -8.26
CA ASN A 374 34.62 -6.71 -7.93
C ASN A 374 33.45 -7.60 -8.37
N GLY A 375 32.22 -7.06 -8.32
CA GLY A 375 31.00 -7.80 -8.60
C GLY A 375 30.26 -8.23 -7.35
N ASP A 376 30.50 -7.59 -6.22
CA ASP A 376 29.82 -7.90 -4.96
C ASP A 376 28.48 -7.14 -4.83
N GLY A 377 28.30 -6.09 -5.64
CA GLY A 377 27.09 -5.26 -5.62
C GLY A 377 27.05 -4.30 -4.44
N ILE A 378 28.21 -3.94 -3.90
CA ILE A 378 28.39 -3.04 -2.77
C ILE A 378 28.42 -1.59 -3.29
N LYS A 379 27.54 -0.74 -2.75
CA LYS A 379 27.53 0.69 -3.05
C LYS A 379 28.76 1.37 -2.45
N ILE A 380 29.39 2.24 -3.22
CA ILE A 380 30.57 3.04 -2.83
C ILE A 380 30.46 4.47 -3.36
N GLY A 381 31.16 5.40 -2.71
CA GLY A 381 31.28 6.77 -3.18
C GLY A 381 30.00 7.59 -3.07
N LYS A 382 29.85 8.62 -3.91
CA LYS A 382 28.69 9.51 -3.89
C LYS A 382 27.46 8.83 -4.48
N TRP A 383 26.32 9.01 -3.83
CA TRP A 383 25.03 8.47 -4.24
C TRP A 383 23.91 9.50 -4.10
N VAL A 384 22.98 9.41 -5.05
CA VAL A 384 21.65 10.02 -5.02
C VAL A 384 20.65 8.87 -5.11
N GLU A 385 19.97 8.59 -4.01
CA GLU A 385 18.93 7.55 -3.92
C GLU A 385 17.54 8.17 -4.05
N LEU A 386 16.56 7.37 -4.49
CA LEU A 386 15.15 7.76 -4.45
C LEU A 386 14.50 7.23 -3.18
N ASP A 387 13.43 7.89 -2.74
CA ASP A 387 12.51 7.30 -1.78
C ASP A 387 11.86 6.01 -2.32
N ASP A 388 11.56 5.06 -1.44
CA ASP A 388 10.93 3.79 -1.84
C ASP A 388 9.57 4.03 -2.51
N GLU A 389 8.89 5.09 -2.07
CA GLU A 389 7.63 5.56 -2.62
C GLU A 389 7.84 6.73 -3.60
N PHE A 390 8.96 6.78 -4.32
CA PHE A 390 9.14 7.83 -5.33
C PHE A 390 8.09 7.71 -6.45
N PHE A 391 7.27 8.73 -6.66
CA PHE A 391 6.31 8.84 -7.77
C PHE A 391 6.04 10.31 -8.12
N SER A 392 5.17 10.57 -9.10
CA SER A 392 4.87 11.93 -9.61
C SER A 392 4.56 12.98 -8.52
N LEU A 393 3.90 12.62 -7.41
CA LEU A 393 3.56 13.57 -6.32
C LEU A 393 4.50 13.46 -5.08
N LYS A 394 5.45 12.51 -5.09
CA LYS A 394 6.45 12.31 -4.02
C LYS A 394 7.82 12.11 -4.65
N GLN A 395 8.53 13.22 -4.91
CA GLN A 395 9.82 13.19 -5.59
C GLN A 395 10.93 13.56 -4.60
N VAL A 396 11.20 12.63 -3.67
CA VAL A 396 12.22 12.78 -2.62
C VAL A 396 13.48 12.01 -2.98
N THR A 397 14.64 12.65 -2.82
CA THR A 397 15.95 12.04 -3.03
C THR A 397 16.85 12.17 -1.80
N TYR A 398 17.78 11.22 -1.65
CA TYR A 398 18.74 11.15 -0.57
C TYR A 398 20.15 11.19 -1.12
N ASN A 399 20.90 12.25 -0.79
CA ASN A 399 22.21 12.53 -1.36
C ASN A 399 23.30 12.39 -0.32
N GLY A 400 24.27 11.51 -0.54
CA GLY A 400 25.36 11.34 0.42
C GLY A 400 26.46 10.42 -0.09
N VAL A 401 27.21 9.84 0.84
CA VAL A 401 28.34 8.96 0.55
C VAL A 401 28.13 7.59 1.17
N TYR A 402 28.44 6.57 0.39
CA TYR A 402 28.60 5.20 0.82
C TYR A 402 30.09 4.84 1.00
N ASP A 403 30.37 4.13 2.07
CA ASP A 403 31.64 3.44 2.31
C ASP A 403 31.37 1.97 2.60
N ASN A 404 31.88 1.10 1.72
CA ASN A 404 31.66 -0.35 1.77
C ASN A 404 30.20 -0.77 2.04
N GLY A 405 29.26 -0.17 1.30
CA GLY A 405 27.83 -0.48 1.41
C GLY A 405 27.09 0.21 2.56
N ASN A 406 27.79 0.98 3.40
CA ASN A 406 27.20 1.70 4.52
C ASN A 406 27.16 3.21 4.28
N LYS A 407 26.08 3.87 4.72
CA LYS A 407 25.96 5.33 4.65
C LYS A 407 26.94 5.96 5.65
N VAL A 408 27.72 6.94 5.20
CA VAL A 408 28.68 7.69 6.03
C VAL A 408 28.56 9.20 5.81
N GLY A 409 28.95 9.98 6.82
CA GLY A 409 29.05 11.44 6.71
C GLY A 409 27.72 12.15 6.53
N ARG A 410 27.74 13.34 5.90
CA ARG A 410 26.53 14.14 5.67
C ARG A 410 25.68 13.52 4.57
N TRP A 411 24.39 13.39 4.86
CA TRP A 411 23.35 13.04 3.91
C TRP A 411 22.31 14.15 3.85
N ASN A 412 22.01 14.65 2.66
CA ASN A 412 20.98 15.65 2.43
C ASN A 412 19.71 14.95 1.93
N VAL A 413 18.55 15.42 2.37
CA VAL A 413 17.26 15.04 1.79
C VAL A 413 16.77 16.19 0.95
N GLU A 414 16.47 15.90 -0.31
CA GLU A 414 15.99 16.87 -1.28
C GLU A 414 14.60 16.49 -1.77
N TYR A 415 13.81 17.50 -2.09
CA TYR A 415 12.46 17.33 -2.61
C TYR A 415 12.27 18.22 -3.83
N ARG A 416 11.67 17.66 -4.87
CA ARG A 416 11.22 18.38 -6.05
C ARG A 416 9.70 18.45 -6.02
N GLN A 417 9.16 19.66 -5.92
CA GLN A 417 7.71 19.87 -6.02
C GLN A 417 7.22 19.43 -7.40
N CYS A 418 5.98 18.94 -7.48
CA CYS A 418 5.36 18.58 -8.75
C CYS A 418 5.40 19.78 -9.72
N GLY A 419 5.87 19.55 -10.96
CA GLY A 419 6.05 20.61 -11.96
C GLY A 419 7.31 21.47 -11.82
N SER A 420 8.07 21.36 -10.72
CA SER A 420 9.37 22.02 -10.60
C SER A 420 10.48 21.20 -11.27
N GLU A 421 11.45 21.87 -11.87
CA GLU A 421 12.68 21.22 -12.37
C GLU A 421 13.74 21.06 -11.27
N LEU A 422 13.66 21.86 -10.21
CA LEU A 422 14.71 21.99 -9.20
C LEU A 422 14.37 21.22 -7.93
N PHE A 423 15.37 20.51 -7.42
CA PHE A 423 15.36 19.91 -6.09
C PHE A 423 15.76 20.95 -5.05
N SER A 424 15.01 21.01 -3.95
CA SER A 424 15.32 21.84 -2.79
C SER A 424 15.71 20.96 -1.62
N GLN A 425 16.77 21.31 -0.91
CA GLN A 425 17.12 20.63 0.33
C GLN A 425 16.05 20.90 1.39
N ILE A 426 15.38 19.85 1.86
CA ILE A 426 14.35 19.91 2.90
C ILE A 426 14.73 19.16 4.17
N GLY A 427 15.84 18.42 4.16
CA GLY A 427 16.32 17.76 5.36
C GLY A 427 17.69 17.12 5.25
N GLY A 428 17.91 16.10 6.07
CA GLY A 428 19.17 15.37 6.16
C GLY A 428 19.83 15.43 7.54
N GLY A 429 21.01 14.82 7.63
CA GLY A 429 21.77 14.72 8.87
C GLY A 429 23.10 14.01 8.66
N GLN A 430 23.70 13.50 9.74
CA GLN A 430 25.00 12.82 9.67
C GLN A 430 24.91 11.35 10.07
N TYR A 431 25.63 10.51 9.34
CA TYR A 431 25.96 9.15 9.74
C TYR A 431 27.39 9.11 10.29
N ASN A 432 27.63 8.17 11.20
CA ASN A 432 28.96 7.96 11.77
C ASN A 432 29.99 7.62 10.67
N SER A 433 31.23 8.06 10.87
CA SER A 433 32.32 7.82 9.92
C SER A 433 32.87 6.40 9.95
N GLN A 434 32.50 5.60 10.96
CA GLN A 434 32.95 4.21 11.11
C GLN A 434 32.29 3.23 10.13
N GLY A 435 31.34 3.69 9.31
CA GLY A 435 30.74 2.85 8.28
C GLY A 435 29.71 1.84 8.81
N TYR A 436 28.99 2.15 9.89
CA TYR A 436 27.91 1.29 10.39
C TYR A 436 26.51 1.77 9.98
N GLY A 437 26.41 2.88 9.21
CA GLY A 437 25.11 3.45 8.85
C GLY A 437 24.33 3.98 10.06
N ILE A 438 25.02 4.36 11.14
CA ILE A 438 24.37 4.83 12.37
C ILE A 438 24.18 6.34 12.31
N LYS A 439 22.93 6.80 12.43
CA LYS A 439 22.59 8.23 12.51
C LYS A 439 23.16 8.87 13.78
N THR A 440 23.71 10.06 13.65
CA THR A 440 24.31 10.86 14.73
C THR A 440 24.09 12.36 14.50
N GLY A 441 24.09 13.16 15.57
CA GLY A 441 24.04 14.63 15.48
C GLY A 441 22.66 15.16 15.12
N GLU A 442 22.60 16.37 14.55
CA GLU A 442 21.35 17.00 14.10
C GLU A 442 20.79 16.30 12.87
N TRP A 443 19.47 16.12 12.85
CA TRP A 443 18.71 15.49 11.79
C TRP A 443 17.41 16.23 11.52
N ILE A 444 17.07 16.31 10.24
CA ILE A 444 15.74 16.66 9.74
C ILE A 444 15.23 15.43 8.98
N GLU A 445 14.24 14.76 9.54
CA GLU A 445 13.59 13.58 8.94
C GLU A 445 12.27 13.95 8.28
N LEU A 446 11.87 13.21 7.26
CA LEU A 446 10.58 13.36 6.63
C LEU A 446 9.60 12.38 7.26
N ASP A 447 8.31 12.73 7.27
CA ASP A 447 7.27 11.74 7.57
C ASP A 447 7.27 10.61 6.54
N LYS A 448 6.90 9.40 7.00
CA LYS A 448 6.84 8.21 6.14
C LYS A 448 5.91 8.42 4.93
N GLU A 449 4.81 9.15 5.15
CA GLU A 449 3.82 9.51 4.15
C GLU A 449 4.08 10.93 3.64
N PHE A 450 5.34 11.37 3.55
CA PHE A 450 5.65 12.68 2.99
C PHE A 450 5.26 12.74 1.51
N TYR A 451 4.33 13.60 1.11
CA TYR A 451 4.04 13.88 -0.30
C TYR A 451 3.53 15.32 -0.44
N GLU A 452 3.17 15.73 -1.66
CA GLU A 452 2.77 17.11 -1.96
C GLU A 452 1.73 17.71 -0.98
N GLN A 453 0.74 16.94 -0.51
CA GLN A 453 -0.30 17.43 0.42
C GLN A 453 -0.01 17.15 1.91
N LYS A 454 1.08 16.42 2.20
CA LYS A 454 1.52 16.05 3.56
C LYS A 454 3.03 16.27 3.68
N GLN A 455 3.44 17.52 3.90
CA GLN A 455 4.85 17.89 4.00
C GLN A 455 5.24 18.12 5.46
N ILE A 456 5.46 17.03 6.18
CA ILE A 456 5.81 17.03 7.60
C ILE A 456 7.28 16.64 7.75
N ILE A 457 8.01 17.39 8.57
CA ILE A 457 9.39 17.08 8.95
C ILE A 457 9.56 17.02 10.47
N TYR A 458 10.56 16.28 10.90
CA TYR A 458 10.95 16.10 12.29
C TYR A 458 12.38 16.58 12.48
N ILE A 459 12.60 17.56 13.35
CA ILE A 459 13.90 18.18 13.58
C ILE A 459 14.37 17.80 14.97
N GLY A 460 15.55 17.21 15.10
CA GLY A 460 16.11 16.89 16.41
C GLY A 460 17.46 16.20 16.31
N LYS A 461 17.86 15.53 17.40
CA LYS A 461 19.18 14.92 17.51
C LYS A 461 19.14 13.40 17.59
N TYR A 462 20.17 12.80 17.02
CA TYR A 462 20.50 11.39 17.14
C TYR A 462 21.78 11.16 17.94
N LYS A 463 21.76 10.14 18.79
CA LYS A 463 22.93 9.58 19.49
C LYS A 463 22.88 8.06 19.33
N ASN A 464 23.92 7.48 18.72
CA ASN A 464 24.02 6.04 18.46
C ASN A 464 22.79 5.45 17.74
N GLY A 465 22.23 6.17 16.75
CA GLY A 465 21.08 5.71 15.99
C GLY A 465 19.73 5.83 16.71
N LYS A 466 19.70 6.45 17.90
CA LYS A 466 18.49 6.70 18.70
C LYS A 466 18.23 8.19 18.85
N LYS A 467 16.95 8.56 18.89
CA LYS A 467 16.50 9.96 19.06
C LYS A 467 16.76 10.40 20.50
N VAL A 468 17.32 11.59 20.68
CA VAL A 468 17.60 12.18 22.00
C VAL A 468 17.17 13.64 22.05
N GLY A 469 16.91 14.13 23.26
CA GLY A 469 16.62 15.53 23.54
C GLY A 469 15.36 16.06 22.86
N ARG A 470 15.33 17.37 22.58
CA ARG A 470 14.16 18.02 21.95
C ARG A 470 14.03 17.63 20.47
N TRP A 471 12.80 17.29 20.08
CA TRP A 471 12.39 17.04 18.71
C TRP A 471 11.19 17.90 18.36
N ASP A 472 11.34 18.77 17.36
CA ASP A 472 10.27 19.62 16.84
C ASP A 472 9.61 18.94 15.64
N VAL A 473 8.29 19.10 15.50
CA VAL A 473 7.53 18.68 14.32
C VAL A 473 7.08 19.90 13.57
N GLU A 474 7.49 20.00 12.31
CA GLU A 474 7.12 21.12 11.46
C GLU A 474 6.30 20.65 10.26
N TYR A 475 5.40 21.52 9.82
CA TYR A 475 4.54 21.29 8.67
C TYR A 475 4.63 22.46 7.70
N ARG A 476 4.70 22.14 6.41
CA ARG A 476 4.62 23.10 5.32
C ARG A 476 3.34 22.86 4.55
N GLN A 477 2.50 23.90 4.48
CA GLN A 477 1.30 23.87 3.66
C GLN A 477 1.68 23.77 2.18
N CYS A 478 0.88 23.05 1.38
CA CYS A 478 1.09 22.97 -0.06
C CYS A 478 1.11 24.39 -0.67
N GLY A 479 2.15 24.69 -1.46
CA GLY A 479 2.38 26.01 -2.07
C GLY A 479 3.05 27.04 -1.16
N SER A 480 3.31 26.72 0.11
CA SER A 480 4.16 27.55 1.00
C SER A 480 5.61 27.12 0.91
N ASP A 481 6.54 28.08 1.02
CA ASP A 481 7.97 27.81 1.15
C ASP A 481 8.40 27.59 2.62
N LEU A 482 7.56 28.02 3.57
CA LEU A 482 7.90 28.06 5.00
C LEU A 482 7.29 26.88 5.75
N PHE A 483 8.13 26.23 6.57
CA PHE A 483 7.69 25.29 7.59
C PHE A 483 7.27 26.05 8.86
N SER A 484 6.22 25.54 9.51
CA SER A 484 5.75 26.05 10.80
C SER A 484 5.80 24.93 11.82
N GLN A 485 6.30 25.21 13.03
CA GLN A 485 6.25 24.26 14.12
C GLN A 485 4.80 23.99 14.52
N ILE A 486 4.37 22.73 14.43
CA ILE A 486 3.02 22.27 14.79
C ILE A 486 3.02 21.22 15.90
N GLY A 487 4.20 20.75 16.32
CA GLY A 487 4.30 19.82 17.43
C GLY A 487 5.73 19.53 17.87
N GLY A 488 5.91 18.41 18.56
CA GLY A 488 7.20 18.00 19.10
C GLY A 488 7.15 17.57 20.57
N GLY A 489 8.32 17.28 21.11
CA GLY A 489 8.49 16.93 22.52
C GLY A 489 9.95 16.59 22.84
N GLN A 490 10.17 15.82 23.90
CA GLN A 490 11.51 15.44 24.35
C GLN A 490 11.67 13.92 24.41
N TYR A 491 12.81 13.44 23.96
CA TYR A 491 13.32 12.09 24.24
C TYR A 491 14.32 12.15 25.40
N ASP A 492 14.58 11.00 26.03
CA ASP A 492 15.68 10.86 26.98
C ASP A 492 17.04 11.29 26.38
N GLU A 493 17.98 11.64 27.25
CA GLU A 493 19.36 12.01 26.85
C GLU A 493 20.30 10.79 26.85
N ASP A 494 19.86 9.67 27.43
CA ASP A 494 20.62 8.45 27.55
C ASP A 494 20.81 7.76 26.19
N GLY A 495 19.86 7.97 25.26
CA GLY A 495 19.91 7.40 23.92
C GLY A 495 19.08 6.13 23.79
N ASP A 496 18.05 5.94 24.61
CA ASP A 496 17.15 4.79 24.48
C ASP A 496 15.99 5.09 23.51
N GLY A 497 15.78 6.37 23.18
CA GLY A 497 14.71 6.82 22.28
C GLY A 497 13.35 6.81 22.97
N ILE A 498 13.32 6.99 24.29
CA ILE A 498 12.12 7.00 25.10
C ILE A 498 11.56 8.42 25.17
N LYS A 499 10.30 8.60 24.77
CA LYS A 499 9.60 9.87 24.91
C LYS A 499 9.37 10.22 26.38
N ILE A 500 9.63 11.48 26.74
CA ILE A 500 9.44 12.04 28.09
C ILE A 500 8.84 13.45 28.02
N GLY A 501 8.21 13.88 29.10
CA GLY A 501 7.72 15.26 29.24
C GLY A 501 6.52 15.57 28.35
N LYS A 502 6.34 16.86 28.02
CA LYS A 502 5.22 17.31 27.19
C LYS A 502 5.44 16.95 25.72
N TRP A 503 4.38 16.50 25.08
CA TRP A 503 4.36 16.14 23.67
C TRP A 503 3.13 16.66 22.96
N ILE A 504 3.32 17.03 21.70
CA ILE A 504 2.29 17.32 20.71
C ILE A 504 2.51 16.33 19.57
N GLU A 505 1.64 15.34 19.44
CA GLU A 505 1.67 14.33 18.39
C GLU A 505 0.69 14.66 17.27
N LEU A 506 1.02 14.24 16.05
CA LEU A 506 0.11 14.37 14.91
C LEU A 506 -0.77 13.12 14.80
N ASP A 507 -2.00 13.29 14.31
CA ASP A 507 -2.81 12.15 13.87
C ASP A 507 -2.13 11.38 12.73
N ASN A 508 -2.33 10.07 12.67
CA ASN A 508 -1.73 9.24 11.62
C ASN A 508 -2.13 9.71 10.22
N GLY A 509 -3.37 10.15 10.06
CA GLY A 509 -3.88 10.76 8.83
C GLY A 509 -3.67 12.26 8.78
N PHE A 510 -2.65 12.85 9.42
CA PHE A 510 -2.43 14.29 9.32
C PHE A 510 -2.13 14.68 7.86
N TYR A 511 -2.97 15.49 7.23
CA TYR A 511 -2.73 16.10 5.92
C TYR A 511 -3.46 17.43 5.83
N TYR A 512 -3.39 18.09 4.68
CA TYR A 512 -4.00 19.41 4.45
C TYR A 512 -5.43 19.59 5.00
N ASN A 513 -6.34 18.63 4.79
CA ASN A 513 -7.74 18.71 5.25
C ASN A 513 -8.01 17.99 6.58
N LYS A 514 -6.98 17.44 7.24
CA LYS A 514 -7.07 16.78 8.55
C LYS A 514 -5.86 17.18 9.38
N GLN A 515 -5.94 18.30 10.07
CA GLN A 515 -4.86 18.80 10.92
C GLN A 515 -5.21 18.60 12.40
N VAL A 516 -5.14 17.35 12.84
CA VAL A 516 -5.43 16.95 14.23
C VAL A 516 -4.15 16.68 14.99
N THR A 517 -4.05 17.20 16.21
CA THR A 517 -2.94 16.95 17.13
C THR A 517 -3.42 16.41 18.48
N TYR A 518 -2.52 15.74 19.19
CA TYR A 518 -2.73 15.16 20.51
C TYR A 518 -1.67 15.71 21.47
N ASN A 519 -2.12 16.46 22.46
CA ASN A 519 -1.26 17.18 23.40
C ASN A 519 -1.33 16.53 24.77
N GLY A 520 -0.20 16.11 25.31
CA GLY A 520 -0.19 15.49 26.63
C GLY A 520 1.21 15.27 27.18
N VAL A 521 1.32 14.35 28.15
CA VAL A 521 2.58 14.05 28.82
C VAL A 521 2.94 12.59 28.65
N TYR A 522 4.22 12.37 28.37
CA TYR A 522 4.89 11.08 28.42
C TYR A 522 5.69 10.93 29.71
N ASN A 523 5.58 9.76 30.33
CA ASN A 523 6.47 9.31 31.40
C ASN A 523 7.08 7.97 31.01
N ASN A 524 8.40 7.94 30.80
CA ASN A 524 9.15 6.75 30.38
C ASN A 524 8.52 6.03 29.17
N GLY A 525 8.20 6.79 28.11
CA GLY A 525 7.68 6.25 26.85
C GLY A 525 6.18 5.94 26.88
N LYS A 526 5.49 6.20 27.98
CA LYS A 526 4.07 5.91 28.15
C LYS A 526 3.25 7.18 28.35
N LYS A 527 2.09 7.25 27.70
CA LYS A 527 1.13 8.37 27.87
C LYS A 527 0.54 8.32 29.28
N VAL A 528 0.58 9.45 29.98
CA VAL A 528 0.03 9.62 31.34
C VAL A 528 -0.80 10.90 31.43
N GLY A 529 -1.71 10.96 32.41
CA GLY A 529 -2.50 12.14 32.72
C GLY A 529 -3.44 12.59 31.58
N ARG A 530 -3.72 13.89 31.53
CA ARG A 530 -4.62 14.49 30.54
C ARG A 530 -3.97 14.58 29.16
N TRP A 531 -4.72 14.16 28.15
CA TRP A 531 -4.38 14.29 26.74
C TRP A 531 -5.50 15.03 26.00
N ASP A 532 -5.17 16.18 25.44
CA ASP A 532 -6.09 17.05 24.72
C ASP A 532 -6.01 16.75 23.21
N ILE A 533 -7.16 16.75 22.53
CA ILE A 533 -7.22 16.65 21.07
C ILE A 533 -7.49 18.04 20.54
N GLU A 534 -6.62 18.52 19.68
CA GLU A 534 -6.74 19.82 19.04
C GLU A 534 -6.91 19.65 17.53
N TYR A 535 -7.64 20.57 16.93
CA TYR A 535 -7.88 20.62 15.49
C TYR A 535 -7.60 22.02 14.97
N ARG A 536 -6.80 22.09 13.91
CA ARG A 536 -6.56 23.30 13.14
C ARG A 536 -7.39 23.24 11.88
N GLN A 537 -8.28 24.21 11.71
CA GLN A 537 -9.04 24.34 10.47
C GLN A 537 -8.09 24.69 9.33
N CYS A 538 -8.37 24.16 8.13
CA CYS A 538 -7.68 24.54 6.91
C CYS A 538 -7.66 26.08 6.73
N GLY A 539 -6.47 26.65 6.56
CA GLY A 539 -6.26 28.10 6.43
C GLY A 539 -6.30 28.91 7.74
N SER A 540 -6.59 28.30 8.89
CA SER A 540 -6.43 28.93 10.21
C SER A 540 -5.00 28.74 10.70
N ASP A 541 -4.47 29.64 11.53
CA ASP A 541 -3.20 29.44 12.27
C ASP A 541 -3.41 28.90 13.68
N LEU A 542 -4.66 28.82 14.13
CA LEU A 542 -5.00 28.46 15.51
C LEU A 542 -5.55 27.04 15.59
N PHE A 543 -5.01 26.29 16.54
CA PHE A 543 -5.55 25.03 17.01
C PHE A 543 -6.66 25.29 18.04
N SER A 544 -7.77 24.59 17.90
CA SER A 544 -8.87 24.60 18.87
C SER A 544 -8.98 23.24 19.52
N GLN A 545 -9.11 23.20 20.85
CA GLN A 545 -9.38 21.96 21.56
C GLN A 545 -10.78 21.44 21.20
N ILE A 546 -10.85 20.24 20.64
CA ILE A 546 -12.10 19.58 20.25
C ILE A 546 -12.38 18.30 21.03
N GLY A 547 -11.42 17.81 21.80
CA GLY A 547 -11.60 16.58 22.56
C GLY A 547 -10.45 16.28 23.53
N GLY A 548 -10.35 15.01 23.91
CA GLY A 548 -9.35 14.53 24.85
C GLY A 548 -9.89 13.58 25.90
N GLY A 549 -9.02 13.19 26.83
CA GLY A 549 -9.36 12.38 27.98
C GLY A 549 -8.16 12.16 28.90
N GLN A 550 -8.24 11.16 29.77
CA GLN A 550 -7.18 10.85 30.73
C GLN A 550 -6.63 9.43 30.55
N TYR A 551 -5.32 9.31 30.68
CA TYR A 551 -4.62 8.05 30.89
C TYR A 551 -4.29 7.88 32.37
N ASP A 552 -4.15 6.63 32.82
CA ASP A 552 -3.64 6.35 34.17
C ASP A 552 -2.22 6.93 34.37
N ASP A 553 -1.91 7.29 35.62
CA ASP A 553 -0.58 7.80 36.00
C ASP A 553 0.44 6.67 36.24
N GLN A 554 -0.03 5.41 36.25
CA GLN A 554 0.81 4.23 36.48
C GLN A 554 1.62 3.83 35.24
N GLY A 555 1.37 4.47 34.10
CA GLY A 555 2.00 4.12 32.85
C GLY A 555 1.59 2.72 32.39
N ASN A 556 0.32 2.35 32.50
CA ASN A 556 -0.20 1.17 31.80
C ASN A 556 -0.86 1.54 30.47
N ILE A 557 -0.81 2.82 30.08
CA ILE A 557 -1.43 3.37 28.87
C ILE A 557 -2.95 3.07 28.89
N MET A 558 -3.56 2.93 30.07
CA MET A 558 -4.99 2.68 30.14
C MET A 558 -5.77 3.99 30.08
N LYS A 559 -6.68 4.08 29.12
CA LYS A 559 -7.66 5.18 29.08
C LYS A 559 -8.61 5.04 30.27
N THR A 560 -8.88 6.15 30.95
CA THR A 560 -9.78 6.25 32.10
C THR A 560 -10.63 7.52 32.03
N GLY A 561 -11.78 7.52 32.71
CA GLY A 561 -12.63 8.70 32.85
C GLY A 561 -13.33 9.10 31.56
N LYS A 562 -13.74 10.37 31.48
CA LYS A 562 -14.47 10.90 30.30
C LYS A 562 -13.52 11.09 29.12
N TRP A 563 -13.99 10.72 27.94
CA TRP A 563 -13.27 10.82 26.68
C TRP A 563 -14.13 11.41 25.58
N ILE A 564 -13.49 12.19 24.73
CA ILE A 564 -13.98 12.59 23.42
C ILE A 564 -13.02 11.98 22.39
N GLU A 565 -13.52 11.07 21.55
CA GLU A 565 -12.77 10.44 20.46
C GLU A 565 -13.23 10.97 19.10
N LEU A 566 -12.34 10.94 18.11
CA LEU A 566 -12.66 11.28 16.73
C LEU A 566 -13.03 10.03 15.93
N ASP A 567 -13.89 10.17 14.93
CA ASP A 567 -14.08 9.14 13.91
C ASP A 567 -12.80 8.88 13.12
N LYS A 568 -12.63 7.65 12.64
CA LYS A 568 -11.45 7.25 11.86
C LYS A 568 -11.31 8.09 10.59
N GLU A 569 -12.44 8.50 10.03
CA GLU A 569 -12.54 9.38 8.85
C GLU A 569 -12.83 10.83 9.26
N PHE A 570 -12.36 11.28 10.43
CA PHE A 570 -12.48 12.68 10.81
C PHE A 570 -11.66 13.54 9.85
N TYR A 571 -12.27 14.47 9.12
CA TYR A 571 -11.59 15.50 8.33
C TYR A 571 -12.50 16.72 8.18
N GLU A 572 -12.05 17.77 7.48
CA GLU A 572 -12.75 19.05 7.39
C GLU A 572 -14.24 18.95 7.07
N GLN A 573 -14.65 18.06 6.17
CA GLN A 573 -16.06 17.89 5.75
C GLN A 573 -16.80 16.78 6.51
N LYS A 574 -16.11 16.01 7.35
CA LYS A 574 -16.69 14.93 8.16
C LYS A 574 -16.15 15.01 9.58
N GLN A 575 -16.82 15.79 10.43
CA GLN A 575 -16.41 15.97 11.82
C GLN A 575 -17.36 15.24 12.75
N ILE A 576 -17.07 13.96 13.00
CA ILE A 576 -17.81 13.11 13.93
C ILE A 576 -16.96 12.86 15.17
N ILE A 577 -17.55 13.06 16.35
CA ILE A 577 -16.92 12.76 17.65
C ILE A 577 -17.79 11.82 18.49
N TYR A 578 -17.14 11.05 19.35
CA TYR A 578 -17.75 10.12 20.28
C TYR A 578 -17.44 10.56 21.70
N ILE A 579 -18.46 10.79 22.52
CA ILE A 579 -18.31 11.25 23.90
C ILE A 579 -18.80 10.16 24.84
N GLY A 580 -17.93 9.68 25.73
CA GLY A 580 -18.30 8.65 26.69
C GLY A 580 -17.26 8.47 27.77
N GLU A 581 -17.24 7.29 28.40
CA GLU A 581 -16.34 7.00 29.51
C GLU A 581 -15.55 5.71 29.27
N TYR A 582 -14.30 5.74 29.71
CA TYR A 582 -13.41 4.58 29.76
C TYR A 582 -13.17 4.12 31.19
N LYS A 583 -13.14 2.79 31.37
CA LYS A 583 -12.63 2.15 32.60
C LYS A 583 -11.66 1.03 32.21
N ASN A 584 -10.39 1.18 32.56
CA ASN A 584 -9.32 0.24 32.22
C ASN A 584 -9.26 -0.04 30.71
N SER A 585 -9.24 1.01 29.89
CA SER A 585 -9.28 0.93 28.41
C SER A 585 -10.52 0.27 27.80
N LYS A 586 -11.55 -0.02 28.58
CA LYS A 586 -12.85 -0.48 28.05
C LYS A 586 -13.84 0.67 28.01
N LYS A 587 -14.52 0.84 26.88
CA LYS A 587 -15.66 1.75 26.75
C LYS A 587 -16.78 1.26 27.68
N VAL A 588 -17.25 2.13 28.57
CA VAL A 588 -18.33 1.84 29.51
C VAL A 588 -19.45 2.88 29.38
N GLY A 589 -20.65 2.51 29.83
CA GLY A 589 -21.80 3.40 29.79
C GLY A 589 -22.30 3.70 28.37
N ARG A 590 -23.04 4.81 28.27
CA ARG A 590 -23.58 5.33 27.01
C ARG A 590 -22.53 6.22 26.33
N TRP A 591 -22.37 6.05 25.03
CA TRP A 591 -21.53 6.90 24.18
C TRP A 591 -22.41 7.73 23.26
N ASP A 592 -22.33 9.05 23.39
CA ASP A 592 -23.05 9.99 22.53
C ASP A 592 -22.22 10.29 21.28
N ILE A 593 -22.88 10.27 20.12
CA ILE A 593 -22.27 10.61 18.84
C ILE A 593 -22.69 12.04 18.50
N GLN A 594 -21.72 12.91 18.30
CA GLN A 594 -21.97 14.26 17.85
C GLN A 594 -21.32 14.50 16.48
N PHE A 595 -21.95 15.33 15.67
CA PHE A 595 -21.52 15.68 14.33
C PHE A 595 -21.62 17.18 14.12
N ARG A 596 -20.74 17.71 13.28
CA ARG A 596 -20.92 19.01 12.64
C ARG A 596 -20.42 18.97 11.21
N GLN A 597 -21.05 19.76 10.34
CA GLN A 597 -20.70 19.80 8.93
C GLN A 597 -19.50 20.72 8.68
N PHE A 598 -19.50 21.90 9.31
CA PHE A 598 -18.41 22.86 9.21
C PHE A 598 -17.78 23.12 10.58
N CYS A 599 -16.51 23.51 10.57
CA CYS A 599 -15.75 23.92 11.76
C CYS A 599 -16.37 25.11 12.52
N SER A 600 -17.11 25.98 11.83
CA SER A 600 -17.85 27.10 12.41
C SER A 600 -19.09 26.65 13.19
N ASP A 601 -19.57 25.44 12.92
CA ASP A 601 -20.79 24.93 13.52
C ASP A 601 -20.49 24.37 14.91
N GLN A 602 -21.51 24.39 15.77
CA GLN A 602 -21.49 23.66 17.02
C GLN A 602 -21.77 22.18 16.76
N PHE A 603 -21.08 21.30 17.50
CA PHE A 603 -21.40 19.88 17.49
C PHE A 603 -22.85 19.65 17.95
N SER A 604 -23.58 18.87 17.16
CA SER A 604 -24.96 18.48 17.44
C SER A 604 -25.05 16.97 17.62
N ILE A 605 -25.89 16.50 18.55
CA ILE A 605 -26.12 15.06 18.74
C ILE A 605 -26.71 14.46 17.46
N MET A 606 -26.04 13.46 16.88
CA MET A 606 -26.36 12.88 15.58
C MET A 606 -27.78 12.29 15.55
N TYR A 607 -28.30 11.80 16.67
CA TYR A 607 -29.69 11.32 16.78
C TYR A 607 -30.72 12.40 16.41
N ASN A 608 -30.49 13.65 16.82
CA ASN A 608 -31.38 14.75 16.48
C ASN A 608 -31.32 15.07 14.99
N TYR A 609 -30.12 14.99 14.40
CA TYR A 609 -29.93 15.18 12.97
C TYR A 609 -30.62 14.09 12.16
N LEU A 610 -30.39 12.81 12.47
CA LEU A 610 -31.05 11.69 11.81
C LEU A 610 -32.57 11.76 11.94
N LYS A 611 -33.09 12.17 13.10
CA LYS A 611 -34.53 12.38 13.29
C LYS A 611 -35.08 13.48 12.37
N ILE A 612 -34.35 14.59 12.20
CA ILE A 612 -34.74 15.67 11.28
C ILE A 612 -34.70 15.19 9.83
N VAL A 613 -33.61 14.52 9.43
CA VAL A 613 -33.43 14.00 8.06
C VAL A 613 -34.52 12.97 7.74
N LEU A 614 -34.79 12.02 8.65
CA LEU A 614 -35.86 11.05 8.48
C LEU A 614 -37.22 11.73 8.40
N ASN A 615 -37.51 12.71 9.26
CA ASN A 615 -38.76 13.48 9.18
C ASN A 615 -38.90 14.23 7.84
N TYR A 616 -37.80 14.81 7.33
CA TYR A 616 -37.79 15.46 6.02
C TYR A 616 -38.06 14.47 4.88
N PHE A 617 -37.42 13.30 4.90
CA PHE A 617 -37.70 12.23 3.94
C PHE A 617 -39.15 11.73 4.03
N PHE A 618 -39.70 11.58 5.24
CA PHE A 618 -41.11 11.24 5.41
C PHE A 618 -42.02 12.31 4.80
N VAL A 619 -41.78 13.60 5.07
CA VAL A 619 -42.58 14.70 4.48
C VAL A 619 -42.49 14.71 2.95
N GLN A 620 -41.29 14.53 2.39
CA GLN A 620 -41.10 14.44 0.93
C GLN A 620 -41.82 13.21 0.36
N MET A 621 -41.70 12.03 0.98
CA MET A 621 -42.43 10.84 0.57
C MET A 621 -43.96 11.05 0.63
N TYR A 622 -44.46 11.75 1.65
CA TYR A 622 -45.88 12.11 1.74
C TYR A 622 -46.30 13.08 0.63
N GLN A 623 -45.49 14.09 0.28
CA GLN A 623 -45.79 14.99 -0.84
C GLN A 623 -45.78 14.28 -2.20
N TRP A 624 -44.84 13.34 -2.42
CA TRP A 624 -44.81 12.52 -3.63
C TRP A 624 -46.01 11.56 -3.73
N ARG A 625 -46.52 11.07 -2.59
CA ARG A 625 -47.75 10.26 -2.53
C ARG A 625 -49.03 11.04 -2.86
N TRP A 626 -48.98 12.37 -2.85
CA TRP A 626 -50.08 13.24 -3.27
C TRP A 626 -49.95 13.69 -4.74
N ILE A 627 -48.76 13.54 -5.34
CA ILE A 627 -48.47 13.90 -6.73
C ILE A 627 -48.67 12.70 -7.69
N ILE A 628 -48.58 11.47 -7.16
CA ILE A 628 -49.02 10.21 -7.81
C ILE A 628 -50.50 10.02 -7.52
#